data_AF-A0A949YKS6-F1
#
_entry.id   AF-A0A949YKS6-F1
#
_cell.length_a   1.000
_cell.length_b   1.000
_cell.length_c   1.000
_cell.angle_alpha   90.00
_cell.angle_beta   90.00
_cell.angle_gamma   90.00
#
_symmetry.space_group_name_H-M   'P 1'
#
loop_
_entity.id
_entity.type
_entity.pdbx_description
1 polymer ?
#
loop_
_entity_poly.entity_id
_entity_poly.type
_entity_poly.pdbx_seq_one_letter_code
_entity_poly.pdbx_strand_id
1 'polypeptide(L)'
;SVIDCGLFHCFSDDDRRRYVRGLAQVVEPGGRLFLMCFSDEEPGAEGPRRVSRQELYDAFADGWEVESVQPTRIEVNPEFTEVKFSEGGPKAWFAVVRRKG
;
A
#
# COMPACT_ATOMS: atom_id res chain seq x y z
N SER A 1 0.84 2.09 16.40
CA SER A 1 1.06 1.60 15.03
C SER A 1 -0.27 1.39 14.33
N VAL A 2 -0.28 1.36 13.00
CA VAL A 2 -1.47 1.14 12.15
C VAL A 2 -1.14 0.06 11.12
N ILE A 3 -2.14 -0.74 10.74
CA ILE A 3 -2.06 -1.70 9.65
C ILE A 3 -3.04 -1.27 8.56
N ASP A 4 -2.55 -1.22 7.32
CA ASP A 4 -3.33 -1.07 6.11
C ASP A 4 -3.10 -2.31 5.24
N CYS A 5 -4.16 -3.06 4.96
CA CYS A 5 -4.13 -4.24 4.11
C CYS A 5 -5.17 -4.06 3.00
N GLY A 6 -4.72 -3.60 1.83
CA GLY A 6 -5.59 -3.41 0.67
C GLY A 6 -6.51 -2.19 0.73
N LEU A 7 -6.23 -1.19 1.57
CA LEU A 7 -7.01 0.05 1.60
C LEU A 7 -6.36 1.15 0.75
N PHE A 8 -5.05 1.39 0.91
CA PHE A 8 -4.37 2.50 0.23
C PHE A 8 -4.57 2.54 -1.29
N HIS A 9 -4.55 1.37 -1.96
CA HIS A 9 -4.73 1.27 -3.40
C HIS A 9 -6.17 1.51 -3.89
N CYS A 10 -7.15 1.56 -3.00
CA CYS A 10 -8.53 1.91 -3.35
C CYS A 10 -8.72 3.42 -3.50
N PHE A 11 -7.79 4.23 -2.97
CA PHE A 11 -7.89 5.68 -3.01
C PHE A 11 -7.35 6.28 -4.30
N SER A 12 -8.05 7.34 -4.75
CA SER A 12 -7.55 8.29 -5.75
C SER A 12 -6.32 9.03 -5.22
N ASP A 13 -5.58 9.71 -6.10
CA ASP A 13 -4.40 10.48 -5.66
C ASP A 13 -4.75 11.61 -4.69
N ASP A 14 -5.92 12.23 -4.87
CA ASP A 14 -6.44 13.25 -3.96
C ASP A 14 -6.81 12.68 -2.59
N ASP A 15 -7.43 11.50 -2.57
CA ASP A 15 -7.83 10.84 -1.33
C ASP A 15 -6.63 10.23 -0.58
N ARG A 16 -5.57 9.81 -1.27
CA ARG A 16 -4.30 9.39 -0.63
C ARG A 16 -3.70 10.53 0.20
N ARG A 17 -3.75 11.77 -0.28
CA ARG A 17 -3.30 12.94 0.50
C ARG A 17 -4.14 13.13 1.77
N ARG A 18 -5.45 12.89 1.70
CA ARG A 18 -6.35 12.94 2.87
C ARG A 18 -6.05 11.80 3.84
N TYR A 19 -5.84 10.59 3.32
CA TYR A 19 -5.49 9.41 4.08
C TYR A 19 -4.20 9.62 4.89
N VAL A 20 -3.12 10.13 4.26
CA VAL A 20 -1.84 10.39 4.96
C VAL A 20 -2.00 11.45 6.06
N ARG A 21 -2.81 12.49 5.83
CA ARG A 21 -3.16 13.46 6.89
C ARG A 21 -3.96 12.83 8.03
N GLY A 22 -4.88 11.93 7.72
CA GLY A 22 -5.66 11.18 8.70
C GLY A 22 -4.78 10.28 9.56
N LEU A 23 -3.82 9.57 8.94
CA LEU A 23 -2.84 8.76 9.66
C LEU A 23 -2.05 9.58 10.69
N ALA A 24 -1.69 10.83 10.36
CA ALA A 24 -0.97 11.70 11.29
C ALA A 24 -1.79 12.09 12.53
N GLN A 25 -3.12 11.91 12.52
CA GLN A 25 -3.98 12.14 13.69
C GLN A 25 -4.03 10.92 14.63
N VAL A 26 -3.71 9.72 14.14
CA VAL A 26 -3.90 8.46 14.89
C VAL A 26 -2.61 7.69 15.13
N VAL A 27 -1.53 8.03 14.43
CA VAL A 27 -0.19 7.45 14.63
C VAL A 27 0.66 8.45 15.38
N GLU A 28 1.10 8.15 16.59
CA GLU A 28 2.04 9.01 17.34
C GLU A 28 3.38 9.17 16.61
N PRO A 29 4.14 10.26 16.84
CA PRO A 29 5.50 10.39 16.33
C PRO A 29 6.38 9.18 16.71
N GLY A 30 7.16 8.66 15.76
CA GLY A 30 7.91 7.41 15.91
C GLY A 30 7.08 6.13 15.72
N GLY A 31 5.75 6.23 15.69
CA GLY A 31 4.86 5.13 15.36
C GLY A 31 4.96 4.70 13.88
N ARG A 32 4.56 3.45 13.59
CA ARG A 32 4.66 2.85 12.26
C ARG A 32 3.31 2.54 11.63
N LEU A 33 3.26 2.72 10.32
CA LEU A 33 2.29 2.15 9.39
C LEU A 33 2.92 0.93 8.73
N PHE A 34 2.18 -0.17 8.70
CA PHE A 34 2.47 -1.35 7.91
C PHE A 34 1.43 -1.42 6.79
N LEU A 35 1.84 -1.20 5.55
CA LEU A 35 0.95 -1.04 4.41
C LEU A 35 1.21 -2.14 3.39
N MET A 36 0.17 -2.88 3.02
CA MET A 36 0.19 -3.82 1.90
C MET A 36 -0.77 -3.37 0.81
N CYS A 37 -0.28 -3.26 -0.43
CA CYS A 37 -1.09 -2.83 -1.57
C CYS A 37 -0.63 -3.49 -2.88
N PHE A 38 -1.46 -3.45 -3.91
CA PHE A 38 -1.10 -3.97 -5.25
C PHE A 38 0.10 -3.23 -5.83
N SER A 39 1.03 -3.98 -6.37
CA SER A 39 2.23 -3.45 -7.03
C SER A 39 1.99 -3.23 -8.50
N ASP A 40 2.63 -2.20 -9.06
CA ASP A 40 2.82 -1.98 -10.49
C ASP A 40 3.57 -3.09 -11.23
N GLU A 41 4.16 -4.05 -10.52
CA GLU A 41 4.70 -5.27 -11.12
C GLU A 41 3.61 -6.30 -11.47
N GLU A 42 2.40 -6.18 -10.92
CA GLU A 42 1.26 -7.04 -11.27
C GLU A 42 0.73 -6.64 -12.65
N PRO A 43 0.78 -7.55 -13.65
CA PRO A 43 0.31 -7.25 -14.99
C PRO A 43 -1.21 -7.01 -15.04
N GLY A 44 -1.67 -6.50 -16.17
CA GLY A 44 -3.09 -6.24 -16.43
C GLY A 44 -3.62 -4.99 -15.72
N ALA A 45 -4.93 -4.80 -15.81
CA ALA A 45 -5.65 -3.66 -15.22
C ALA A 45 -6.86 -4.10 -14.36
N GLU A 46 -7.13 -5.40 -14.31
CA GLU A 46 -8.22 -6.01 -13.56
C GLU A 46 -7.92 -6.00 -12.06
N GLY A 47 -8.96 -5.82 -11.24
CA GLY A 47 -8.81 -5.74 -9.78
C GLY A 47 -8.34 -4.36 -9.30
N PRO A 48 -7.78 -4.27 -8.08
CA PRO A 48 -7.34 -3.01 -7.50
C PRO A 48 -6.33 -2.24 -8.35
N ARG A 49 -6.30 -0.92 -8.16
CA ARG A 49 -5.30 -0.07 -8.80
C ARG A 49 -3.88 -0.51 -8.40
N ARG A 50 -2.98 -0.50 -9.37
CA ARG A 50 -1.54 -0.73 -9.16
C ARG A 50 -0.90 0.50 -8.57
N VAL A 51 0.01 0.30 -7.63
CA VAL A 51 0.78 1.36 -6.99
C VAL A 51 2.25 1.11 -7.26
N SER A 52 2.92 2.13 -7.79
CA SER A 52 4.37 2.10 -7.95
C SER A 52 5.11 2.31 -6.65
N ARG A 53 6.33 1.79 -6.60
CA ARG A 53 7.23 2.05 -5.48
C ARG A 53 7.45 3.56 -5.27
N GLN A 54 7.56 4.32 -6.37
CA GLN A 54 7.75 5.77 -6.31
C GLN A 54 6.51 6.48 -5.73
N GLU A 55 5.29 6.07 -6.11
CA GLU A 55 4.06 6.63 -5.53
C GLU A 55 3.99 6.45 -4.00
N LEU A 56 4.53 5.35 -3.46
CA LEU A 56 4.64 5.18 -2.01
C LEU A 56 5.63 6.17 -1.40
N TYR A 57 6.81 6.36 -1.99
CA TYR A 57 7.76 7.36 -1.50
C TYR A 57 7.21 8.78 -1.57
N ASP A 58 6.52 9.13 -2.66
CA ASP A 58 5.96 10.47 -2.86
C ASP A 58 4.80 10.74 -1.89
N ALA A 59 3.91 9.77 -1.69
CA ALA A 59 2.78 9.92 -0.77
C ALA A 59 3.22 10.17 0.69
N PHE A 60 4.38 9.63 1.08
CA PHE A 60 4.92 9.71 2.44
C PHE A 60 6.16 10.61 2.53
N ALA A 61 6.40 11.51 1.57
CA ALA A 61 7.59 12.37 1.56
C ALA A 61 7.63 13.34 2.76
N ASP A 62 6.48 13.88 3.14
CA ASP A 62 6.35 14.94 4.15
C ASP A 62 5.90 14.39 5.51
N GLY A 63 6.73 14.56 6.54
CA GLY A 63 6.38 14.15 7.91
C GLY A 63 6.43 12.64 8.18
N TRP A 64 6.84 11.84 7.18
CA TRP A 64 7.03 10.40 7.30
C TRP A 64 8.38 9.97 6.73
N GLU A 65 8.79 8.76 7.10
CA GLU A 65 10.00 8.09 6.62
C GLU A 65 9.62 6.68 6.16
N VAL A 66 9.82 6.39 4.88
CA VAL A 66 9.63 5.04 4.34
C VAL A 66 10.87 4.22 4.70
N GLU A 67 10.76 3.36 5.71
CA GLU A 67 11.87 2.52 6.19
C GLU A 67 12.14 1.35 5.24
N SER A 68 11.10 0.79 4.61
CA SER A 68 11.26 -0.24 3.58
C SER A 68 10.04 -0.33 2.65
N VAL A 69 10.28 -0.80 1.42
CA VAL A 69 9.26 -1.26 0.48
C VAL A 69 9.77 -2.57 -0.13
N GLN A 70 9.11 -3.69 0.18
CA GLN A 70 9.52 -5.04 -0.24
C GLN A 70 8.44 -5.67 -1.13
N PRO A 71 8.82 -6.44 -2.16
CA PRO A 71 7.86 -7.22 -2.94
C PRO A 71 7.24 -8.32 -2.07
N THR A 72 5.94 -8.56 -2.22
CA THR A 72 5.19 -9.63 -1.57
C THR A 72 4.07 -10.17 -2.47
N ARG A 73 3.23 -11.05 -1.94
CA ARG A 73 2.05 -11.62 -2.60
C ARG A 73 0.81 -11.49 -1.72
N ILE A 74 -0.34 -11.31 -2.36
CA ILE A 74 -1.65 -11.40 -1.71
C ILE A 74 -2.23 -12.79 -1.98
N GLU A 75 -2.74 -13.43 -0.94
CA GLU A 75 -3.45 -14.70 -1.10
C GLU A 75 -4.85 -14.45 -1.66
N VAL A 76 -5.25 -15.26 -2.63
CA VAL A 76 -6.55 -15.19 -3.29
C VAL A 76 -7.36 -16.39 -2.83
N ASN A 77 -8.62 -16.17 -2.46
CA ASN A 77 -9.54 -17.27 -2.18
C ASN A 77 -9.59 -18.19 -3.42
N PRO A 78 -9.32 -19.50 -3.29
CA PRO A 78 -9.37 -20.44 -4.41
C PRO A 78 -10.72 -20.48 -5.16
N GLU A 79 -11.81 -20.08 -4.51
CA GLU A 79 -13.14 -19.99 -5.13
C GLU A 79 -13.33 -18.74 -6.00
N PHE A 80 -12.46 -17.73 -5.86
CA PHE A 80 -12.50 -16.52 -6.67
C PHE A 80 -11.89 -16.80 -8.05
N THR A 81 -12.73 -16.87 -9.08
CA THR A 81 -12.34 -17.27 -10.44
C THR A 81 -12.56 -16.19 -11.50
N GLU A 82 -13.06 -15.01 -11.12
CA GLU A 82 -13.40 -13.92 -12.04
C GLU A 82 -12.18 -13.29 -12.71
N VAL A 83 -11.06 -13.19 -11.97
CA VAL A 83 -9.81 -12.60 -12.46
C VAL A 83 -8.67 -13.57 -12.17
N LYS A 84 -7.81 -13.77 -13.17
CA LYS A 84 -6.56 -14.51 -13.01
C LYS A 84 -5.43 -13.52 -12.73
N PHE A 85 -4.80 -13.66 -11.58
CA PHE A 85 -3.60 -12.93 -11.21
C PHE A 85 -2.34 -13.73 -11.55
N SER A 86 -1.17 -13.11 -11.36
CA SER A 86 0.12 -13.79 -11.42
C SER A 86 0.15 -15.10 -10.61
N GLU A 87 0.98 -16.05 -11.04
CA GLU A 87 1.25 -17.27 -10.29
C GLU A 87 1.74 -16.94 -8.87
N GLY A 88 1.18 -17.62 -7.87
CA GLY A 88 1.43 -17.34 -6.46
C GLY A 88 0.65 -16.15 -5.88
N GLY A 89 -0.32 -15.61 -6.63
CA GLY A 89 -1.18 -14.50 -6.23
C GLY A 89 -0.73 -13.14 -6.80
N PRO A 90 -1.58 -12.10 -6.70
CA PRO A 90 -1.23 -10.77 -7.18
C PRO A 90 0.05 -10.27 -6.54
N LYS A 91 0.92 -9.66 -7.35
CA LYS A 91 2.12 -8.98 -6.85
C LYS A 91 1.73 -7.74 -6.05
N ALA A 92 2.35 -7.59 -4.90
CA ALA A 92 2.06 -6.52 -3.96
C ALA A 92 3.35 -5.89 -3.42
N TRP A 93 3.22 -4.67 -2.91
CA TRP A 93 4.22 -4.02 -2.08
C TRP A 93 3.84 -4.17 -0.61
N PHE A 94 4.82 -4.49 0.23
CA PHE A 94 4.74 -4.33 1.67
C PHE A 94 5.68 -3.19 2.09
N ALA A 95 5.09 -2.10 2.59
CA ALA A 95 5.81 -0.92 3.03
C ALA A 95 5.74 -0.78 4.55
N VAL A 96 6.89 -0.43 5.14
CA VAL A 96 6.97 0.02 6.53
C VAL A 96 7.30 1.50 6.52
N VAL A 97 6.41 2.31 7.08
CA VAL A 97 6.53 3.77 7.08
C VAL A 97 6.43 4.29 8.52
N ARG A 98 7.41 5.07 8.96
CA ARG A 98 7.45 5.65 10.30
C ARG A 98 7.07 7.12 10.27
N ARG A 99 6.25 7.55 11.25
CA ARG A 99 5.95 8.98 11.43
C ARG A 99 7.18 9.70 12.00
N LYS A 100 7.59 10.80 11.37
CA LYS A 100 8.67 11.66 11.88
C LYS A 100 8.20 12.45 13.12
N GLY A 101 9.17 12.92 13.91
CA GLY A 101 8.99 13.79 15.07
C GLY A 101 8.41 15.14 14.71
#